data_AF-A0A9W7ST94-F1
#
_entry.id   AF-A0A9W7ST94-F1
#
_cell.length_a   1.000
_cell.length_b   1.000
_cell.length_c   1.000
_cell.angle_alpha   90.00
_cell.angle_beta   90.00
_cell.angle_gamma   90.00
#
_symmetry.space_group_name_H-M   'P 1'
#
loop_
_entity.id
_entity.type
_entity.pdbx_description
1 polymer ?
#
loop_
_entity_poly.entity_id
_entity_poly.type
_entity_poly.pdbx_seq_one_letter_code
_entity_poly.pdbx_strand_id
1 'polypeptide(L)'
;MGGGPPGLSNMCQGSMHDLLRLLPKCEHHMHLEGALTPQVLFQLAKRNGIALPADDPAFETPDTLVERYHRFDSLDDFLHYYYIGMDVLVHAADFEALATDYFEHAAADGVAHAEVFFDPQAHLSRGVTYDTILAGFTAAQHKAEAQWDITSELICCFLRHLPASDGLQTFERPAIQQSLTDGTVIGIGLDSSEASFPPERFRPIYDRAGDMGVRRTAHAGEEGPADYIRRALDDLHVDRIDHGIRLIEDASLLQRVAQEGILLTVCPISNVFLRCVTSVAELPIRQFLDRGVRFSLNSDDPAYFGGHYILDNYRAVQDAFHLTVDEWTTVCEGGVRGSWCSEGRKAEILAKLETVVEDWKKKKTSQQSSSGGARIQSSSSS
;
A
#
# COMPACT_ATOMS: atom_id res chain seq x y z
N MET A 1 -21.38 13.22 -53.99
CA MET A 1 -20.04 12.97 -53.42
C MET A 1 -19.94 13.73 -52.12
N GLY A 2 -19.58 13.06 -51.02
CA GLY A 2 -19.51 13.65 -49.69
C GLY A 2 -20.08 12.68 -48.66
N GLY A 3 -19.30 11.65 -48.33
CA GLY A 3 -19.68 10.57 -47.43
C GLY A 3 -19.91 11.05 -46.00
N GLY A 4 -20.93 10.48 -45.37
CA GLY A 4 -21.19 10.62 -43.94
C GLY A 4 -20.09 9.96 -43.09
N PRO A 5 -20.09 10.23 -41.78
CA PRO A 5 -19.09 9.71 -40.86
C PRO A 5 -19.22 8.18 -40.76
N PRO A 6 -18.11 7.42 -40.80
CA PRO A 6 -18.18 5.98 -40.57
C PRO A 6 -18.35 5.70 -39.06
N GLY A 7 -19.47 5.04 -38.75
CA GLY A 7 -19.44 3.79 -37.98
C GLY A 7 -19.30 3.87 -36.47
N LEU A 8 -20.45 3.91 -35.78
CA LEU A 8 -20.64 3.18 -34.52
C LEU A 8 -20.56 1.67 -34.80
N SER A 9 -19.42 1.03 -34.52
CA SER A 9 -19.33 -0.41 -34.17
C SER A 9 -17.88 -0.84 -33.91
N ASN A 10 -17.44 -0.78 -32.66
CA ASN A 10 -16.42 -1.67 -32.11
C ASN A 10 -16.48 -1.57 -30.56
N MET A 11 -17.42 -2.29 -29.95
CA MET A 11 -17.48 -2.41 -28.50
C MET A 11 -16.35 -3.34 -28.00
N CYS A 12 -15.26 -2.67 -27.62
CA CYS A 12 -14.24 -2.98 -26.61
C CYS A 12 -13.76 -4.43 -26.48
N GLN A 13 -12.62 -4.74 -27.10
CA GLN A 13 -11.64 -5.64 -26.49
C GLN A 13 -11.12 -4.93 -25.23
N GLY A 14 -11.46 -5.42 -24.03
CA GLY A 14 -10.95 -4.82 -22.80
C GLY A 14 -9.42 -4.96 -22.72
N SER A 15 -8.74 -3.87 -22.40
CA SER A 15 -7.30 -3.84 -22.14
C SER A 15 -6.97 -4.59 -20.84
N MET A 16 -5.72 -4.99 -20.61
CA MET A 16 -5.38 -5.60 -19.30
C MET A 16 -5.69 -4.63 -18.15
N HIS A 17 -5.51 -3.32 -18.35
CA HIS A 17 -5.86 -2.29 -17.37
C HIS A 17 -7.35 -2.30 -16.98
N ASP A 18 -8.25 -2.70 -17.87
CA ASP A 18 -9.66 -2.83 -17.53
C ASP A 18 -9.92 -4.00 -16.59
N LEU A 19 -9.18 -5.12 -16.73
CA LEU A 19 -9.21 -6.19 -15.75
C LEU A 19 -8.68 -5.70 -14.40
N LEU A 20 -7.54 -4.99 -14.38
CA LEU A 20 -6.93 -4.50 -13.13
C LEU A 20 -7.90 -3.64 -12.32
N ARG A 21 -8.72 -2.82 -12.98
CA ARG A 21 -9.75 -2.01 -12.32
C ARG A 21 -10.83 -2.88 -11.64
N LEU A 22 -11.15 -4.04 -12.23
CA LEU A 22 -12.21 -4.94 -11.73
C LEU A 22 -11.72 -5.91 -10.65
N LEU A 23 -10.43 -6.24 -10.62
CA LEU A 23 -9.87 -7.15 -9.62
C LEU A 23 -10.08 -6.57 -8.22
N PRO A 24 -10.62 -7.34 -7.26
CA PRO A 24 -10.64 -6.92 -5.87
C PRO A 24 -9.20 -6.88 -5.34
N LYS A 25 -8.88 -5.85 -4.55
CA LYS A 25 -7.54 -5.63 -4.01
C LYS A 25 -7.57 -5.65 -2.49
N CYS A 26 -6.49 -6.17 -1.91
CA CYS A 26 -6.17 -5.96 -0.50
C CYS A 26 -4.92 -5.09 -0.45
N GLU A 27 -4.98 -3.97 0.25
CA GLU A 27 -3.85 -3.09 0.48
C GLU A 27 -3.29 -3.36 1.89
N HIS A 28 -1.98 -3.56 2.00
CA HIS A 28 -1.34 -4.02 3.24
C HIS A 28 -0.24 -3.07 3.72
N HIS A 29 0.03 -2.04 2.93
CA HIS A 29 1.12 -1.09 3.10
C HIS A 29 0.67 0.27 2.59
N MET A 30 0.11 1.03 3.52
CA MET A 30 -0.44 2.35 3.29
C MET A 30 -0.30 3.13 4.59
N HIS A 31 0.51 4.18 4.59
CA HIS A 31 0.63 5.08 5.74
C HIS A 31 -0.47 6.12 5.66
N LEU A 32 -1.36 6.22 6.66
CA LEU A 32 -2.49 7.15 6.58
C LEU A 32 -2.03 8.59 6.43
N GLU A 33 -0.96 8.98 7.11
CA GLU A 33 -0.32 10.29 7.00
C GLU A 33 0.32 10.50 5.61
N GLY A 34 0.65 9.42 4.91
CA GLY A 34 1.08 9.36 3.51
C GLY A 34 0.00 9.68 2.49
N ALA A 35 -1.28 9.75 2.92
CA ALA A 35 -2.39 10.23 2.10
C ALA A 35 -2.60 11.76 2.17
N LEU A 36 -1.77 12.48 2.93
CA LEU A 36 -1.94 13.92 3.12
C LEU A 36 -1.53 14.72 1.87
N THR A 37 -2.51 15.02 1.01
CA THR A 37 -2.26 15.85 -0.18
C THR A 37 -1.86 17.28 0.18
N PRO A 38 -1.04 17.94 -0.64
CA PRO A 38 -0.72 19.36 -0.46
C PRO A 38 -1.96 20.25 -0.32
N GLN A 39 -3.03 19.98 -1.05
CA GLN A 39 -4.28 20.74 -0.95
C GLN A 39 -4.90 20.61 0.45
N VAL A 40 -4.96 19.39 1.00
CA VAL A 40 -5.47 19.16 2.36
C VAL A 40 -4.52 19.74 3.40
N LEU A 41 -3.20 19.58 3.23
CA LEU A 41 -2.18 20.12 4.12
C LEU A 41 -2.35 21.62 4.34
N PHE A 42 -2.45 22.41 3.26
CA PHE A 42 -2.63 23.87 3.36
C PHE A 42 -3.98 24.26 3.97
N GLN A 43 -5.05 23.50 3.69
CA GLN A 43 -6.36 23.75 4.30
C GLN A 43 -6.32 23.52 5.82
N LEU A 44 -5.71 22.42 6.26
CA LEU A 44 -5.54 22.08 7.67
C LEU A 44 -4.62 23.07 8.38
N ALA A 45 -3.50 23.45 7.76
CA ALA A 45 -2.58 24.46 8.31
C ALA A 45 -3.33 25.76 8.63
N LYS A 46 -4.12 26.26 7.67
CA LYS A 46 -4.94 27.46 7.86
C LYS A 46 -6.00 27.28 8.94
N ARG A 47 -6.69 26.13 8.96
CA ARG A 47 -7.76 25.84 9.93
C ARG A 47 -7.23 25.78 11.36
N ASN A 48 -6.08 25.13 11.55
CA ASN A 48 -5.50 24.85 12.85
C ASN A 48 -4.50 25.91 13.30
N GLY A 49 -4.26 26.94 12.49
CA GLY A 49 -3.34 28.04 12.82
C GLY A 49 -1.87 27.62 12.84
N ILE A 50 -1.51 26.59 12.06
CA ILE A 50 -0.13 26.09 11.94
C ILE A 50 0.59 26.90 10.86
N ALA A 51 1.74 27.46 11.22
CA ALA A 51 2.61 28.14 10.27
C ALA A 51 3.45 27.11 9.51
N LEU A 52 3.34 27.08 8.18
CA LEU A 52 4.20 26.28 7.32
C LEU A 52 5.59 26.92 7.19
N PRO A 53 6.65 26.15 6.90
CA PRO A 53 8.02 26.67 6.76
C PRO A 53 8.09 27.82 5.76
N ALA A 54 8.45 29.02 6.25
CA ALA A 54 8.52 30.22 5.41
C ALA A 54 9.88 30.36 4.67
N ASP A 55 10.87 29.56 5.06
CA ASP A 55 12.22 29.52 4.50
C ASP A 55 12.40 28.43 3.43
N ASP A 56 11.39 27.58 3.20
CA ASP A 56 11.36 26.62 2.10
C ASP A 56 10.29 27.04 1.05
N PRO A 57 10.72 27.43 -0.18
CA PRO A 57 9.81 27.79 -1.27
C PRO A 57 8.78 26.71 -1.65
N ALA A 58 9.01 25.44 -1.30
CA ALA A 58 8.04 24.38 -1.54
C ALA A 58 6.69 24.67 -0.86
N PHE A 59 6.69 25.33 0.31
CA PHE A 59 5.49 25.61 1.10
C PHE A 59 4.81 26.95 0.75
N GLU A 60 5.15 27.59 -0.37
CA GLU A 60 4.47 28.81 -0.82
C GLU A 60 3.01 28.55 -1.23
N THR A 61 2.76 27.46 -1.96
CA THR A 61 1.44 27.07 -2.47
C THR A 61 1.29 25.54 -2.51
N PRO A 62 0.05 25.00 -2.63
CA PRO A 62 -0.12 23.57 -2.89
C PRO A 62 0.61 23.10 -4.15
N ASP A 63 0.60 23.89 -5.22
CA ASP A 63 1.20 23.49 -6.51
C ASP A 63 2.74 23.42 -6.42
N THR A 64 3.39 24.36 -5.73
CA THR A 64 4.85 24.32 -5.50
C THR A 64 5.26 23.12 -4.65
N LEU A 65 4.42 22.70 -3.70
CA LEU A 65 4.67 21.52 -2.89
C LEU A 65 4.49 20.22 -3.70
N VAL A 66 3.49 20.15 -4.57
CA VAL A 66 3.35 19.05 -5.54
C VAL A 66 4.60 18.93 -6.42
N GLU A 67 5.10 20.04 -6.97
CA GLU A 67 6.33 20.05 -7.78
C GLU A 67 7.56 19.60 -6.97
N ARG A 68 7.57 19.83 -5.65
CA ARG A 68 8.63 19.35 -4.77
C ARG A 68 8.58 17.84 -4.56
N TYR A 69 7.38 17.28 -4.40
CA TYR A 69 7.18 15.84 -4.18
C TYR A 69 7.65 14.98 -5.38
N HIS A 70 7.66 15.53 -6.60
CA HIS A 70 8.21 14.85 -7.78
C HIS A 70 9.75 14.75 -7.82
N ARG A 71 10.46 15.34 -6.85
CA ARG A 71 11.91 15.51 -6.88
C ARG A 71 12.59 15.02 -5.60
N PHE A 72 12.09 13.93 -5.01
CA PHE A 72 12.80 13.29 -3.91
C PHE A 72 14.14 12.69 -4.36
N ASP A 73 15.16 12.88 -3.52
CA ASP A 73 16.51 12.35 -3.72
C ASP A 73 16.74 11.02 -2.97
N SER A 74 15.98 10.74 -1.91
CA SER A 74 16.10 9.55 -1.05
C SER A 74 14.89 9.41 -0.11
N LEU A 75 14.79 8.31 0.66
CA LEU A 75 13.82 8.15 1.75
C LEU A 75 13.90 9.29 2.77
N ASP A 76 15.10 9.67 3.21
CA ASP A 76 15.28 10.74 4.20
C ASP A 76 14.82 12.11 3.68
N ASP A 77 14.99 12.37 2.38
CA ASP A 77 14.50 13.59 1.74
C ASP A 77 12.97 13.64 1.70
N PHE A 78 12.31 12.51 1.43
CA PHE A 78 10.86 12.39 1.54
C PHE A 78 10.38 12.58 2.98
N LEU A 79 11.00 11.87 3.94
CA LEU A 79 10.61 11.89 5.36
C LEU A 79 10.68 13.30 5.95
N HIS A 80 11.58 14.15 5.46
CA HIS A 80 11.63 15.55 5.84
C HIS A 80 10.29 16.28 5.60
N TYR A 81 9.71 16.15 4.40
CA TYR A 81 8.42 16.78 4.07
C TYR A 81 7.26 16.07 4.72
N TYR A 82 7.32 14.74 4.82
CA TYR A 82 6.33 13.91 5.48
C TYR A 82 6.08 14.35 6.93
N TYR A 83 7.14 14.49 7.73
CA TYR A 83 7.01 14.91 9.13
C TYR A 83 6.57 16.36 9.29
N ILE A 84 6.96 17.27 8.38
CA ILE A 84 6.40 18.64 8.36
C ILE A 84 4.90 18.58 8.05
N GLY A 85 4.48 17.73 7.11
CA GLY A 85 3.08 17.55 6.77
C GLY A 85 2.25 17.13 7.98
N MET A 86 2.74 16.22 8.81
CA MET A 86 2.04 15.78 10.01
C MET A 86 1.73 16.90 11.02
N ASP A 87 2.43 18.05 10.97
CA ASP A 87 2.22 19.17 11.89
C ASP A 87 0.79 19.73 11.83
N VAL A 88 0.13 19.61 10.68
CA VAL A 88 -1.22 20.14 10.50
C VAL A 88 -2.32 19.23 11.07
N LEU A 89 -1.98 18.00 11.47
CA LEU A 89 -2.89 17.04 12.08
C LEU A 89 -2.90 17.22 13.60
N VAL A 90 -3.99 17.79 14.13
CA VAL A 90 -4.10 18.25 15.53
C VAL A 90 -5.36 17.71 16.21
N HIS A 91 -6.50 17.70 15.52
CA HIS A 91 -7.80 17.29 16.05
C HIS A 91 -8.26 15.98 15.43
N ALA A 92 -9.12 15.23 16.13
CA ALA A 92 -9.64 13.94 15.66
C ALA A 92 -10.31 14.05 14.27
N ALA A 93 -10.99 15.17 14.00
CA ALA A 93 -11.61 15.43 12.70
C ALA A 93 -10.59 15.60 11.55
N ASP A 94 -9.32 15.91 11.86
CA ASP A 94 -8.24 16.00 10.87
C ASP A 94 -7.84 14.59 10.42
N PHE A 95 -7.64 13.69 11.39
CA PHE A 95 -7.34 12.28 11.16
C PHE A 95 -8.50 11.55 10.47
N GLU A 96 -9.74 11.83 10.85
CA GLU A 96 -10.94 11.29 10.18
C GLU A 96 -11.00 11.74 8.72
N ALA A 97 -10.78 13.04 8.44
CA ALA A 97 -10.81 13.57 7.09
C ALA A 97 -9.72 12.98 6.20
N LEU A 98 -8.49 12.87 6.74
CA LEU A 98 -7.35 12.26 6.08
C LEU A 98 -7.63 10.80 5.68
N ALA A 99 -8.03 9.96 6.65
CA ALA A 99 -8.31 8.55 6.38
C ALA A 99 -9.55 8.36 5.48
N THR A 100 -10.57 9.21 5.62
CA THR A 100 -11.74 9.20 4.72
C THR A 100 -11.33 9.47 3.27
N ASP A 101 -10.46 10.44 3.02
CA ASP A 101 -9.98 10.78 1.68
C ASP A 101 -9.25 9.60 1.04
N TYR A 102 -8.37 8.92 1.80
CA TYR A 102 -7.77 7.66 1.38
C TYR A 102 -8.83 6.61 1.00
N PHE A 103 -9.81 6.36 1.87
CA PHE A 103 -10.83 5.34 1.62
C PHE A 103 -11.69 5.62 0.39
N GLU A 104 -11.92 6.89 0.04
CA GLU A 104 -12.62 7.27 -1.20
C GLU A 104 -11.81 6.86 -2.44
N HIS A 105 -10.51 7.10 -2.45
CA HIS A 105 -9.60 6.65 -3.52
C HIS A 105 -9.51 5.11 -3.55
N ALA A 106 -9.35 4.47 -2.39
CA ALA A 106 -9.27 3.02 -2.26
C ALA A 106 -10.55 2.34 -2.82
N ALA A 107 -11.73 2.90 -2.54
CA ALA A 107 -12.99 2.43 -3.08
C ALA A 107 -13.05 2.53 -4.61
N ALA A 108 -12.61 3.67 -5.17
CA ALA A 108 -12.55 3.88 -6.62
C ALA A 108 -11.59 2.89 -7.31
N ASP A 109 -10.54 2.49 -6.60
CA ASP A 109 -9.53 1.52 -7.06
C ASP A 109 -9.92 0.06 -6.82
N GLY A 110 -11.06 -0.21 -6.18
CA GLY A 110 -11.57 -1.57 -5.95
C GLY A 110 -10.89 -2.30 -4.78
N VAL A 111 -10.37 -1.57 -3.81
CA VAL A 111 -9.93 -2.12 -2.53
C VAL A 111 -11.13 -2.71 -1.78
N ALA A 112 -10.97 -3.92 -1.26
CA ALA A 112 -11.97 -4.62 -0.45
C ALA A 112 -11.54 -4.76 1.02
N HIS A 113 -10.23 -4.71 1.26
CA HIS A 113 -9.62 -4.72 2.58
C HIS A 113 -8.36 -3.85 2.61
N ALA A 114 -8.17 -3.06 3.66
CA ALA A 114 -7.00 -2.21 3.83
C ALA A 114 -6.39 -2.38 5.22
N GLU A 115 -5.11 -2.69 5.31
CA GLU A 115 -4.33 -2.66 6.54
C GLU A 115 -3.40 -1.46 6.48
N VAL A 116 -3.65 -0.49 7.35
CA VAL A 116 -3.07 0.85 7.25
C VAL A 116 -2.21 1.17 8.46
N PHE A 117 -1.09 1.84 8.20
CA PHE A 117 -0.11 2.25 9.20
C PHE A 117 -0.43 3.65 9.73
N PHE A 118 0.00 3.90 10.97
CA PHE A 118 0.06 5.23 11.54
C PHE A 118 1.17 5.35 12.60
N ASP A 119 1.67 6.57 12.79
CA ASP A 119 2.90 6.86 13.54
C ASP A 119 2.64 7.64 14.84
N PRO A 120 2.23 6.99 15.93
CA PRO A 120 1.89 7.71 17.15
C PRO A 120 3.07 8.52 17.72
N GLN A 121 4.32 8.09 17.54
CA GLN A 121 5.49 8.83 18.03
C GLN A 121 5.59 10.25 17.42
N ALA A 122 5.26 10.39 16.13
CA ALA A 122 5.31 11.68 15.43
C ALA A 122 4.24 12.66 15.93
N HIS A 123 3.11 12.15 16.43
CA HIS A 123 2.00 12.96 16.94
C HIS A 123 2.15 13.27 18.44
N LEU A 124 2.52 12.26 19.25
CA LEU A 124 2.65 12.38 20.70
C LEU A 124 3.72 13.40 21.10
N SER A 125 4.82 13.49 20.34
CA SER A 125 5.89 14.46 20.57
C SER A 125 5.43 15.92 20.45
N ARG A 126 4.35 16.16 19.69
CA ARG A 126 3.73 17.49 19.48
C ARG A 126 2.51 17.75 20.36
N GLY A 127 2.21 16.82 21.28
CA GLY A 127 1.10 16.96 22.24
C GLY A 127 -0.27 16.50 21.74
N VAL A 128 -0.35 15.90 20.54
CA VAL A 128 -1.58 15.24 20.08
C VAL A 128 -1.72 13.91 20.81
N THR A 129 -2.87 13.67 21.45
CA THR A 129 -3.07 12.45 22.24
C THR A 129 -3.36 11.25 21.34
N TYR A 130 -2.94 10.05 21.78
CA TYR A 130 -3.26 8.81 21.09
C TYR A 130 -4.76 8.62 20.87
N ASP A 131 -5.58 8.95 21.87
CA ASP A 131 -7.04 8.89 21.77
C ASP A 131 -7.59 9.82 20.66
N THR A 132 -6.95 10.96 20.42
CA THR A 132 -7.35 11.88 19.34
C THR A 132 -7.10 11.26 17.96
N ILE A 133 -5.94 10.62 17.78
CA ILE A 133 -5.55 9.92 16.55
C ILE A 133 -6.54 8.78 16.29
N LEU A 134 -6.69 7.90 17.29
CA LEU A 134 -7.49 6.68 17.17
C LEU A 134 -8.98 7.00 16.95
N ALA A 135 -9.53 8.00 17.65
CA ALA A 135 -10.92 8.42 17.45
C ALA A 135 -11.19 8.85 15.99
N GLY A 136 -10.27 9.58 15.37
CA GLY A 136 -10.41 10.02 13.99
C GLY A 136 -10.32 8.85 13.00
N PHE A 137 -9.30 8.00 13.13
CA PHE A 137 -9.12 6.85 12.24
C PHE A 137 -10.23 5.82 12.38
N THR A 138 -10.65 5.46 13.59
CA THR A 138 -11.77 4.54 13.79
C THR A 138 -13.08 5.09 13.23
N ALA A 139 -13.33 6.41 13.31
CA ALA A 139 -14.49 7.02 12.67
C ALA A 139 -14.45 6.85 11.12
N ALA A 140 -13.27 7.03 10.52
CA ALA A 140 -13.08 6.81 9.09
C ALA A 140 -13.24 5.34 8.69
N GLN A 141 -12.74 4.38 9.49
CA GLN A 141 -12.93 2.94 9.24
C GLN A 141 -14.42 2.56 9.23
N HIS A 142 -15.19 2.99 10.23
CA HIS A 142 -16.63 2.74 10.28
C HIS A 142 -17.36 3.35 9.07
N LYS A 143 -16.94 4.54 8.65
CA LYS A 143 -17.49 5.17 7.44
C LYS A 143 -17.15 4.37 6.19
N ALA A 144 -15.93 3.88 6.06
CA ALA A 144 -15.47 3.12 4.92
C ALA A 144 -16.22 1.78 4.77
N GLU A 145 -16.41 1.08 5.88
CA GLU A 145 -17.22 -0.14 5.91
C GLU A 145 -18.67 0.15 5.50
N ALA A 146 -19.29 1.18 6.09
CA ALA A 146 -20.69 1.50 5.84
C ALA A 146 -20.96 2.02 4.42
N GLN A 147 -20.03 2.77 3.82
CA GLN A 147 -20.26 3.43 2.53
C GLN A 147 -19.73 2.62 1.33
N TRP A 148 -18.63 1.91 1.50
CA TRP A 148 -17.90 1.28 0.40
C TRP A 148 -17.66 -0.22 0.58
N ASP A 149 -18.15 -0.83 1.67
CA ASP A 149 -17.85 -2.22 2.03
C ASP A 149 -16.33 -2.48 2.11
N ILE A 150 -15.57 -1.49 2.61
CA ILE A 150 -14.13 -1.64 2.86
C ILE A 150 -13.92 -1.97 4.33
N THR A 151 -13.54 -3.22 4.60
CA THR A 151 -13.00 -3.60 5.91
C THR A 151 -11.58 -3.06 6.06
N SER A 152 -11.15 -2.70 7.26
CA SER A 152 -9.78 -2.24 7.47
C SER A 152 -9.25 -2.56 8.86
N GLU A 153 -7.92 -2.58 8.99
CA GLU A 153 -7.20 -2.76 10.24
C GLU A 153 -6.20 -1.63 10.45
N LEU A 154 -6.03 -1.19 11.71
CA LEU A 154 -4.99 -0.23 12.09
C LEU A 154 -3.75 -0.95 12.60
N ILE A 155 -2.58 -0.48 12.18
CA ILE A 155 -1.27 -0.99 12.60
C ILE A 155 -0.45 0.17 13.16
N CYS A 156 -0.03 0.03 14.41
CA CYS A 156 0.72 1.05 15.13
C CYS A 156 2.23 0.89 14.85
N CYS A 157 2.83 1.89 14.21
CA CYS A 157 4.22 1.84 13.81
C CYS A 157 5.18 2.52 14.78
N PHE A 158 6.43 2.06 14.76
CA PHE A 158 7.53 2.62 15.53
C PHE A 158 8.59 3.20 14.58
N LEU A 159 9.02 4.43 14.90
CA LEU A 159 9.95 5.18 14.07
C LEU A 159 11.39 4.72 14.33
N ARG A 160 11.97 3.97 13.39
CA ARG A 160 13.25 3.28 13.64
C ARG A 160 14.47 4.19 13.70
N HIS A 161 14.37 5.39 13.13
CA HIS A 161 15.43 6.40 13.17
C HIS A 161 15.58 7.05 14.55
N LEU A 162 14.55 6.94 15.40
CA LEU A 162 14.57 7.39 16.79
C LEU A 162 15.19 6.34 17.72
N PRO A 163 15.62 6.72 18.94
CA PRO A 163 16.08 5.76 19.93
C PRO A 163 15.03 4.70 20.22
N ALA A 164 15.42 3.41 20.21
CA ALA A 164 14.51 2.31 20.51
C ALA A 164 13.87 2.41 21.92
N SER A 165 14.53 3.10 22.86
CA SER A 165 13.97 3.43 24.18
C SER A 165 12.71 4.30 24.09
N ASP A 166 12.64 5.20 23.12
CA ASP A 166 11.53 6.14 22.94
C ASP A 166 10.33 5.41 22.33
N GLY A 167 10.60 4.49 21.41
CA GLY A 167 9.61 3.53 20.89
C GLY A 167 9.06 2.65 22.02
N LEU A 168 9.93 2.10 22.87
CA LEU A 168 9.50 1.27 24.01
C LEU A 168 8.65 2.06 25.00
N GLN A 169 9.05 3.29 25.35
CA GLN A 169 8.26 4.16 26.21
C GLN A 169 6.89 4.46 25.60
N THR A 170 6.82 4.62 24.27
CA THR A 170 5.56 4.83 23.56
C THR A 170 4.70 3.58 23.63
N PHE A 171 5.26 2.40 23.30
CA PHE A 171 4.57 1.12 23.39
C PHE A 171 3.97 0.87 24.78
N GLU A 172 4.70 1.18 25.85
CA GLU A 172 4.28 0.99 27.25
C GLU A 172 3.15 1.94 27.70
N ARG A 173 2.72 2.91 26.88
CA ARG A 173 1.62 3.80 27.24
C ARG A 173 0.32 2.99 27.40
N PRO A 174 -0.46 3.22 28.47
CA PRO A 174 -1.68 2.46 28.73
C PRO A 174 -2.67 2.44 27.56
N ALA A 175 -2.86 3.56 26.86
CA ALA A 175 -3.78 3.64 25.73
C ALA A 175 -3.34 2.78 24.54
N ILE A 176 -2.03 2.68 24.27
CA ILE A 176 -1.49 1.84 23.19
C ILE A 176 -1.63 0.35 23.56
N GLN A 177 -1.23 -0.02 24.77
CA GLN A 177 -1.39 -1.38 25.28
C GLN A 177 -2.86 -1.82 25.26
N GLN A 178 -3.77 -0.93 25.64
CA GLN A 178 -5.21 -1.20 25.64
C GLN A 178 -5.73 -1.44 24.22
N SER A 179 -5.41 -0.56 23.25
CA SER A 179 -5.89 -0.71 21.87
C SER A 179 -5.37 -1.98 21.18
N LEU A 180 -4.18 -2.44 21.56
CA LEU A 180 -3.62 -3.71 21.09
C LEU A 180 -4.32 -4.92 21.73
N THR A 181 -4.72 -4.80 23.00
CA THR A 181 -5.36 -5.89 23.76
C THR A 181 -6.83 -6.08 23.37
N ASP A 182 -7.55 -5.00 23.09
CA ASP A 182 -8.96 -5.06 22.68
C ASP A 182 -9.15 -5.24 21.16
N GLY A 183 -8.06 -5.20 20.39
CA GLY A 183 -8.07 -5.44 18.95
C GLY A 183 -8.48 -4.24 18.10
N THR A 184 -8.58 -3.04 18.68
CA THR A 184 -8.80 -1.81 17.89
C THR A 184 -7.59 -1.50 17.00
N VAL A 185 -6.39 -1.89 17.45
CA VAL A 185 -5.17 -1.94 16.63
C VAL A 185 -4.72 -3.40 16.59
N ILE A 186 -4.65 -3.98 15.40
CA ILE A 186 -4.44 -5.43 15.25
C ILE A 186 -2.96 -5.84 15.33
N GLY A 187 -2.06 -4.88 15.09
CA GLY A 187 -0.65 -5.16 14.88
C GLY A 187 0.26 -3.99 15.14
N ILE A 188 1.56 -4.29 15.13
CA ILE A 188 2.62 -3.29 15.16
C ILE A 188 3.51 -3.37 13.91
N GLY A 189 4.07 -2.22 13.53
CA GLY A 189 5.02 -2.05 12.44
C GLY A 189 6.31 -1.34 12.86
N LEU A 190 7.29 -1.32 11.97
CA LEU A 190 8.55 -0.59 12.11
C LEU A 190 8.89 0.00 10.75
N ASP A 191 9.10 1.31 10.70
CA ASP A 191 9.25 2.07 9.46
C ASP A 191 10.21 3.25 9.65
N SER A 192 10.14 4.22 8.72
CA SER A 192 11.03 5.36 8.60
C SER A 192 12.45 4.97 8.18
N SER A 193 13.43 5.87 8.29
CA SER A 193 14.78 5.72 7.73
C SER A 193 15.37 4.34 8.01
N GLU A 194 15.60 3.54 6.97
CA GLU A 194 16.08 2.17 7.12
C GLU A 194 17.61 2.11 7.20
N ALA A 195 18.29 2.86 6.33
CA ALA A 195 19.75 2.83 6.24
C ALA A 195 20.39 3.17 7.60
N SER A 196 21.25 2.27 8.12
CA SER A 196 21.93 2.38 9.43
C SER A 196 21.08 2.12 10.69
N PHE A 197 19.80 1.78 10.56
CA PHE A 197 18.91 1.50 11.69
C PHE A 197 18.44 0.04 11.68
N PRO A 198 19.28 -0.94 12.04
CA PRO A 198 18.94 -2.36 11.95
C PRO A 198 17.77 -2.74 12.88
N PRO A 199 16.89 -3.67 12.44
CA PRO A 199 15.58 -3.90 13.07
C PRO A 199 15.68 -4.49 14.49
N GLU A 200 16.69 -5.31 14.80
CA GLU A 200 16.86 -6.01 16.09
C GLU A 200 16.94 -5.08 17.30
N ARG A 201 17.21 -3.78 17.10
CA ARG A 201 17.17 -2.76 18.16
C ARG A 201 15.78 -2.67 18.81
N PHE A 202 14.73 -3.00 18.08
CA PHE A 202 13.33 -2.92 18.51
C PHE A 202 12.78 -4.24 19.06
N ARG A 203 13.63 -5.28 19.18
CA ARG A 203 13.25 -6.59 19.74
C ARG A 203 12.46 -6.50 21.05
N PRO A 204 12.79 -5.65 22.04
CA PRO A 204 12.00 -5.56 23.28
C PRO A 204 10.52 -5.22 23.07
N ILE A 205 10.19 -4.45 22.03
CA ILE A 205 8.80 -4.11 21.67
C ILE A 205 8.13 -5.33 21.01
N TYR A 206 8.82 -5.95 20.05
CA TYR A 206 8.30 -7.07 19.25
C TYR A 206 8.13 -8.36 20.06
N ASP A 207 9.01 -8.63 21.02
CA ASP A 207 8.88 -9.76 21.95
C ASP A 207 7.60 -9.59 22.79
N ARG A 208 7.36 -8.38 23.33
CA ARG A 208 6.16 -8.09 24.14
C ARG A 208 4.87 -8.10 23.32
N ALA A 209 4.88 -7.56 22.11
CA ALA A 209 3.76 -7.68 21.20
C ALA A 209 3.44 -9.15 20.88
N GLY A 210 4.48 -9.97 20.69
CA GLY A 210 4.35 -11.42 20.53
C GLY A 210 3.70 -12.10 21.74
N ASP A 211 4.12 -11.74 22.97
CA ASP A 211 3.53 -12.26 24.21
C ASP A 211 2.03 -11.89 24.35
N MET A 212 1.61 -10.78 23.74
CA MET A 212 0.21 -10.34 23.67
C MET A 212 -0.58 -11.01 22.53
N GLY A 213 0.07 -11.78 21.65
CA GLY A 213 -0.55 -12.35 20.46
C GLY A 213 -0.84 -11.33 19.35
N VAL A 214 -0.21 -10.16 19.41
CA VAL A 214 -0.37 -9.06 18.44
C VAL A 214 0.41 -9.39 17.17
N ARG A 215 -0.17 -9.02 16.02
CA ARG A 215 0.46 -9.19 14.70
C ARG A 215 1.66 -8.27 14.52
N ARG A 216 2.67 -8.71 13.77
CA ARG A 216 3.94 -7.98 13.63
C ARG A 216 4.36 -7.90 12.18
N THR A 217 4.67 -6.70 11.71
CA THR A 217 5.30 -6.44 10.42
C THR A 217 6.50 -5.52 10.59
N ALA A 218 7.34 -5.37 9.57
CA ALA A 218 8.43 -4.41 9.56
C ALA A 218 8.88 -4.10 8.13
N HIS A 219 9.20 -2.83 7.87
CA HIS A 219 9.93 -2.41 6.69
C HIS A 219 11.33 -3.01 6.73
N ALA A 220 11.65 -3.80 5.72
CA ALA A 220 12.97 -4.42 5.60
C ALA A 220 13.34 -4.69 4.15
N GLY A 221 14.58 -4.37 3.79
CA GLY A 221 15.11 -4.64 2.46
C GLY A 221 14.54 -3.73 1.38
N GLU A 222 14.25 -2.47 1.73
CA GLU A 222 13.99 -1.38 0.80
C GLU A 222 15.31 -0.68 0.45
N GLU A 223 15.84 0.11 1.38
CA GLU A 223 17.19 0.70 1.31
C GLU A 223 18.22 -0.18 2.03
N GLY A 224 17.78 -0.88 3.08
CA GLY A 224 18.58 -1.77 3.91
C GLY A 224 18.95 -3.08 3.21
N PRO A 225 20.01 -3.79 3.67
CA PRO A 225 20.43 -5.04 3.05
C PRO A 225 19.42 -6.17 3.26
N ALA A 226 19.49 -7.24 2.46
CA ALA A 226 18.68 -8.45 2.66
C ALA A 226 18.81 -9.08 4.06
N ASP A 227 19.95 -8.84 4.75
CA ASP A 227 20.14 -9.25 6.15
C ASP A 227 19.10 -8.63 7.10
N TYR A 228 18.58 -7.43 6.81
CA TYR A 228 17.52 -6.82 7.61
C TYR A 228 16.20 -7.59 7.49
N ILE A 229 15.90 -8.14 6.31
CA ILE A 229 14.74 -9.03 6.13
C ILE A 229 14.90 -10.26 7.03
N ARG A 230 16.10 -10.87 7.04
CA ARG A 230 16.40 -12.01 7.89
C ARG A 230 16.22 -11.69 9.37
N ARG A 231 16.74 -10.55 9.83
CA ARG A 231 16.63 -10.11 11.23
C ARG A 231 15.20 -9.74 11.62
N ALA A 232 14.42 -9.15 10.72
CA ALA A 232 12.99 -8.93 10.96
C ALA A 232 12.27 -10.28 11.20
N LEU A 233 12.58 -11.31 10.42
CA LEU A 233 12.00 -12.65 10.62
C LEU A 233 12.53 -13.36 11.88
N ASP A 234 13.83 -13.28 12.14
CA ASP A 234 14.50 -14.10 13.15
C ASP A 234 14.55 -13.45 14.53
N ASP A 235 14.75 -12.12 14.59
CA ASP A 235 14.87 -11.38 15.85
C ASP A 235 13.57 -10.68 16.25
N LEU A 236 12.76 -10.23 15.27
CA LEU A 236 11.47 -9.55 15.54
C LEU A 236 10.25 -10.48 15.37
N HIS A 237 10.44 -11.66 14.76
CA HIS A 237 9.38 -12.65 14.56
C HIS A 237 8.14 -12.11 13.84
N VAL A 238 8.36 -11.27 12.82
CA VAL A 238 7.28 -10.69 12.01
C VAL A 238 6.50 -11.75 11.22
N ASP A 239 5.20 -11.54 11.05
CA ASP A 239 4.31 -12.38 10.24
C ASP A 239 4.47 -12.10 8.73
N ARG A 240 4.89 -10.88 8.37
CA ARG A 240 5.14 -10.44 6.99
C ARG A 240 6.27 -9.40 6.93
N ILE A 241 6.73 -9.09 5.72
CA ILE A 241 7.78 -8.10 5.47
C ILE A 241 7.24 -7.00 4.58
N ASP A 242 7.52 -5.75 4.95
CA ASP A 242 7.18 -4.59 4.14
C ASP A 242 8.32 -4.24 3.19
N HIS A 243 7.97 -4.01 1.92
CA HIS A 243 8.85 -4.00 0.74
C HIS A 243 9.51 -5.35 0.42
N GLY A 244 10.67 -5.65 1.04
CA GLY A 244 11.43 -6.88 0.78
C GLY A 244 12.05 -7.00 -0.61
N ILE A 245 12.17 -5.91 -1.38
CA ILE A 245 12.66 -5.96 -2.78
C ILE A 245 14.10 -6.47 -2.89
N ARG A 246 14.92 -6.27 -1.85
CA ARG A 246 16.30 -6.75 -1.79
C ARG A 246 16.43 -8.22 -1.38
N LEU A 247 15.32 -8.93 -1.14
CA LEU A 247 15.30 -10.37 -0.83
C LEU A 247 16.07 -11.22 -1.86
N ILE A 248 16.04 -10.80 -3.13
CA ILE A 248 16.69 -11.52 -4.23
C ILE A 248 18.22 -11.60 -4.11
N GLU A 249 18.83 -10.79 -3.24
CA GLU A 249 20.27 -10.79 -2.99
C GLU A 249 20.71 -11.99 -2.13
N ASP A 250 19.77 -12.64 -1.42
CA ASP A 250 20.01 -13.83 -0.61
C ASP A 250 19.14 -15.00 -1.07
N ALA A 251 19.72 -15.88 -1.88
CA ALA A 251 19.01 -17.04 -2.44
C ALA A 251 18.44 -18.00 -1.38
N SER A 252 19.11 -18.11 -0.21
CA SER A 252 18.64 -18.98 0.87
C SER A 252 17.44 -18.38 1.59
N LEU A 253 17.46 -17.06 1.80
CA LEU A 253 16.36 -16.33 2.41
C LEU A 253 15.15 -16.29 1.48
N LEU A 254 15.38 -16.06 0.18
CA LEU A 254 14.35 -16.11 -0.85
C LEU A 254 13.62 -17.46 -0.86
N GLN A 255 14.37 -18.56 -0.79
CA GLN A 255 13.79 -19.90 -0.71
C GLN A 255 12.95 -20.09 0.55
N ARG A 256 13.47 -19.66 1.71
CA ARG A 256 12.74 -19.73 2.98
C ARG A 256 11.43 -18.95 2.93
N VAL A 257 11.47 -17.68 2.50
CA VAL A 257 10.30 -16.81 2.38
C VAL A 257 9.22 -17.43 1.49
N ALA A 258 9.61 -17.99 0.34
CA ALA A 258 8.68 -18.68 -0.55
C ALA A 258 8.07 -19.94 0.09
N GLN A 259 8.90 -20.76 0.77
CA GLN A 259 8.45 -22.01 1.41
C GLN A 259 7.51 -21.77 2.58
N GLU A 260 7.79 -20.77 3.41
CA GLU A 260 6.97 -20.38 4.55
C GLU A 260 5.72 -19.59 4.12
N GLY A 261 5.69 -19.09 2.88
CA GLY A 261 4.57 -18.31 2.36
C GLY A 261 4.43 -16.94 3.00
N ILE A 262 5.56 -16.37 3.47
CA ILE A 262 5.64 -15.02 4.04
C ILE A 262 5.25 -14.00 2.96
N LEU A 263 4.32 -13.10 3.29
CA LEU A 263 3.89 -12.04 2.39
C LEU A 263 4.96 -10.93 2.34
N LEU A 264 5.27 -10.45 1.13
CA LEU A 264 5.96 -9.18 0.92
C LEU A 264 4.98 -8.10 0.48
N THR A 265 5.03 -6.90 1.07
CA THR A 265 4.17 -5.76 0.67
C THR A 265 4.96 -4.81 -0.22
N VAL A 266 4.95 -5.05 -1.54
CA VAL A 266 5.80 -4.30 -2.49
C VAL A 266 5.11 -2.99 -2.88
N CYS A 267 5.88 -1.90 -3.00
CA CYS A 267 5.39 -0.54 -3.30
C CYS A 267 6.07 0.01 -4.57
N PRO A 268 5.65 -0.42 -5.78
CA PRO A 268 6.42 -0.20 -7.00
C PRO A 268 6.75 1.26 -7.32
N ILE A 269 5.79 2.17 -7.16
CA ILE A 269 5.98 3.59 -7.49
C ILE A 269 6.78 4.29 -6.39
N SER A 270 6.52 3.98 -5.12
CA SER A 270 7.34 4.44 -3.98
C SER A 270 8.82 4.13 -4.19
N ASN A 271 9.15 2.86 -4.51
CA ASN A 271 10.53 2.45 -4.71
C ASN A 271 11.25 3.19 -5.87
N VAL A 272 10.49 3.74 -6.84
CA VAL A 272 11.03 4.63 -7.89
C VAL A 272 11.22 6.07 -7.39
N PHE A 273 10.22 6.62 -6.70
CA PHE A 273 10.28 7.97 -6.13
C PHE A 273 11.41 8.12 -5.12
N LEU A 274 11.61 7.09 -4.30
CA LEU A 274 12.64 7.03 -3.25
C LEU A 274 14.02 6.55 -3.76
N ARG A 275 14.17 6.35 -5.08
CA ARG A 275 15.45 5.98 -5.73
C ARG A 275 16.02 4.61 -5.31
N CYS A 276 15.19 3.74 -4.74
CA CYS A 276 15.56 2.35 -4.47
C CYS A 276 15.78 1.57 -5.77
N VAL A 277 14.98 1.89 -6.79
CA VAL A 277 15.14 1.46 -8.19
C VAL A 277 14.97 2.66 -9.13
N THR A 278 15.48 2.57 -10.35
CA THR A 278 15.30 3.66 -11.33
C THR A 278 14.00 3.57 -12.11
N SER A 279 13.41 2.37 -12.18
CA SER A 279 12.12 2.13 -12.83
C SER A 279 11.44 0.89 -12.25
N VAL A 280 10.11 0.82 -12.39
CA VAL A 280 9.31 -0.35 -11.96
C VAL A 280 9.82 -1.66 -12.60
N ALA A 281 10.38 -1.61 -13.81
CA ALA A 281 10.91 -2.78 -14.51
C ALA A 281 12.14 -3.42 -13.83
N GLU A 282 12.82 -2.71 -12.93
CA GLU A 282 13.96 -3.24 -12.16
C GLU A 282 13.53 -4.03 -10.92
N LEU A 283 12.25 -3.96 -10.53
CA LEU A 283 11.74 -4.70 -9.39
C LEU A 283 11.78 -6.21 -9.63
N PRO A 284 11.97 -7.03 -8.58
CA PRO A 284 12.07 -8.48 -8.67
C PRO A 284 10.72 -9.21 -8.92
N ILE A 285 9.71 -8.54 -9.52
CA ILE A 285 8.35 -9.09 -9.70
C ILE A 285 8.37 -10.44 -10.40
N ARG A 286 9.11 -10.56 -11.51
CA ARG A 286 9.22 -11.82 -12.26
C ARG A 286 9.90 -12.91 -11.43
N GLN A 287 10.95 -12.56 -10.70
CA GLN A 287 11.67 -13.51 -9.84
C GLN A 287 10.79 -13.99 -8.68
N PHE A 288 9.97 -13.12 -8.10
CA PHE A 288 9.02 -13.48 -7.05
C PHE A 288 7.97 -14.46 -7.57
N LEU A 289 7.35 -14.18 -8.72
CA LEU A 289 6.39 -15.08 -9.35
C LEU A 289 7.02 -16.45 -9.66
N ASP A 290 8.19 -16.48 -10.30
CA ASP A 290 8.86 -17.71 -10.73
C ASP A 290 9.32 -18.57 -9.54
N ARG A 291 9.57 -17.96 -8.38
CA ARG A 291 9.98 -18.65 -7.14
C ARG A 291 8.82 -18.94 -6.18
N GLY A 292 7.60 -18.53 -6.51
CA GLY A 292 6.43 -18.69 -5.65
C GLY A 292 6.49 -17.83 -4.37
N VAL A 293 7.20 -16.71 -4.40
CA VAL A 293 7.14 -15.71 -3.32
C VAL A 293 5.78 -15.05 -3.36
N ARG A 294 5.11 -15.01 -2.22
CA ARG A 294 3.84 -14.32 -2.06
C ARG A 294 4.09 -12.83 -1.89
N PHE A 295 3.48 -12.00 -2.72
CA PHE A 295 3.55 -10.55 -2.56
C PHE A 295 2.22 -9.87 -2.90
N SER A 296 2.01 -8.69 -2.31
CA SER A 296 0.98 -7.72 -2.69
C SER A 296 1.62 -6.48 -3.31
N LEU A 297 0.83 -5.69 -4.04
CA LEU A 297 1.23 -4.39 -4.56
C LEU A 297 0.43 -3.32 -3.83
N ASN A 298 1.10 -2.25 -3.38
CA ASN A 298 0.54 -1.27 -2.47
C ASN A 298 0.99 0.15 -2.84
N SER A 299 0.32 1.16 -2.31
CA SER A 299 0.58 2.56 -2.66
C SER A 299 1.54 3.30 -1.74
N ASP A 300 1.75 2.83 -0.51
CA ASP A 300 2.68 3.42 0.46
C ASP A 300 2.23 4.82 0.91
N ASP A 301 2.81 5.89 0.36
CA ASP A 301 2.45 7.30 0.59
C ASP A 301 1.96 7.97 -0.71
N PRO A 302 0.78 7.59 -1.24
CA PRO A 302 0.31 7.99 -2.57
C PRO A 302 0.29 9.50 -2.78
N ALA A 303 -0.01 10.31 -1.76
CA ALA A 303 -0.04 11.76 -1.89
C ALA A 303 1.35 12.37 -2.14
N TYR A 304 2.39 11.73 -1.62
CA TYR A 304 3.78 12.13 -1.82
C TYR A 304 4.37 11.51 -3.10
N PHE A 305 3.83 10.38 -3.56
CA PHE A 305 4.30 9.69 -4.75
C PHE A 305 3.44 9.98 -5.98
N GLY A 306 3.09 11.26 -6.19
CA GLY A 306 2.43 11.76 -7.39
C GLY A 306 0.92 11.51 -7.48
N GLY A 307 0.27 11.20 -6.36
CA GLY A 307 -1.16 10.83 -6.33
C GLY A 307 -1.42 9.43 -6.85
N HIS A 308 -0.41 8.55 -6.82
CA HIS A 308 -0.49 7.20 -7.37
C HIS A 308 -0.96 6.18 -6.32
N TYR A 309 -2.27 5.98 -6.28
CA TYR A 309 -2.92 4.98 -5.42
C TYR A 309 -2.72 3.55 -5.97
N ILE A 310 -3.30 2.56 -5.29
CA ILE A 310 -3.02 1.14 -5.54
C ILE A 310 -3.27 0.70 -6.99
N LEU A 311 -4.29 1.23 -7.68
CA LEU A 311 -4.55 0.84 -9.07
C LEU A 311 -3.44 1.32 -10.01
N ASP A 312 -2.81 2.46 -9.74
CA ASP A 312 -1.70 2.96 -10.53
C ASP A 312 -0.44 2.09 -10.35
N ASN A 313 -0.21 1.58 -9.14
CA ASN A 313 0.84 0.59 -8.88
C ASN A 313 0.60 -0.72 -9.66
N TYR A 314 -0.65 -1.19 -9.72
CA TYR A 314 -1.03 -2.34 -10.55
C TYR A 314 -0.77 -2.07 -12.04
N ARG A 315 -1.15 -0.89 -12.54
CA ARG A 315 -0.94 -0.50 -13.95
C ARG A 315 0.55 -0.41 -14.29
N ALA A 316 1.35 0.21 -13.42
CA ALA A 316 2.78 0.36 -13.62
C ALA A 316 3.48 -1.01 -13.71
N VAL A 317 3.10 -1.96 -12.84
CA VAL A 317 3.60 -3.34 -12.90
C VAL A 317 3.12 -4.04 -14.19
N GLN A 318 1.87 -3.85 -14.60
CA GLN A 318 1.37 -4.43 -15.86
C GLN A 318 2.12 -3.90 -17.09
N ASP A 319 2.43 -2.60 -17.11
CA ASP A 319 3.12 -1.96 -18.21
C ASP A 319 4.58 -2.39 -18.29
N ALA A 320 5.22 -2.65 -17.15
CA ALA A 320 6.60 -3.12 -17.08
C ALA A 320 6.76 -4.63 -17.35
N PHE A 321 5.86 -5.47 -16.83
CA PHE A 321 6.05 -6.94 -16.81
C PHE A 321 5.07 -7.73 -17.66
N HIS A 322 4.02 -7.08 -18.19
CA HIS A 322 3.01 -7.69 -19.04
C HIS A 322 2.42 -8.99 -18.49
N LEU A 323 2.06 -8.98 -17.20
CA LEU A 323 1.60 -10.18 -16.51
C LEU A 323 0.33 -10.75 -17.16
N THR A 324 0.18 -12.07 -17.10
CA THR A 324 -1.00 -12.77 -17.57
C THR A 324 -2.16 -12.64 -16.58
N VAL A 325 -3.37 -13.03 -17.01
CA VAL A 325 -4.54 -13.08 -16.12
C VAL A 325 -4.30 -14.01 -14.94
N ASP A 326 -3.65 -15.16 -15.16
CA ASP A 326 -3.40 -16.14 -14.10
C ASP A 326 -2.33 -15.65 -13.12
N GLU A 327 -1.34 -14.90 -13.59
CA GLU A 327 -0.34 -14.24 -12.74
C GLU A 327 -1.00 -13.15 -11.87
N TRP A 328 -1.85 -12.30 -12.44
CA TRP A 328 -2.61 -11.33 -11.64
C TRP A 328 -3.55 -11.99 -10.63
N THR A 329 -4.17 -13.11 -11.01
CA THR A 329 -4.99 -13.92 -10.09
C THR A 329 -4.12 -14.40 -8.93
N THR A 330 -2.92 -14.92 -9.21
CA THR A 330 -1.96 -15.36 -8.18
C THR A 330 -1.55 -14.22 -7.23
N VAL A 331 -1.28 -13.02 -7.77
CA VAL A 331 -0.94 -11.83 -6.95
C VAL A 331 -2.10 -11.44 -6.04
N CYS A 332 -3.32 -11.33 -6.58
CA CYS A 332 -4.50 -11.00 -5.78
C CYS A 332 -4.80 -12.07 -4.71
N GLU A 333 -4.74 -13.36 -5.05
CA GLU A 333 -4.90 -14.45 -4.08
C GLU A 333 -3.84 -14.41 -2.99
N GLY A 334 -2.59 -14.12 -3.36
CA GLY A 334 -1.48 -13.95 -2.43
C GLY A 334 -1.76 -12.83 -1.42
N GLY A 335 -2.22 -11.67 -1.90
CA GLY A 335 -2.66 -10.57 -1.05
C GLY A 335 -3.76 -11.01 -0.07
N VAL A 336 -4.87 -11.54 -0.57
CA VAL A 336 -6.01 -11.95 0.28
C VAL A 336 -5.62 -12.98 1.34
N ARG A 337 -4.79 -13.97 0.98
CA ARG A 337 -4.34 -15.01 1.92
C ARG A 337 -3.39 -14.46 2.98
N GLY A 338 -2.60 -13.43 2.63
CA GLY A 338 -1.69 -12.76 3.55
C GLY A 338 -2.36 -11.72 4.45
N SER A 339 -3.61 -11.32 4.15
CA SER A 339 -4.32 -10.31 4.94
C SER A 339 -4.61 -10.77 6.38
N TRP A 340 -4.63 -9.82 7.31
CA TRP A 340 -4.98 -9.99 8.72
C TRP A 340 -6.49 -9.83 8.99
N CYS A 341 -7.32 -9.81 7.95
CA CYS A 341 -8.78 -9.88 8.09
C CYS A 341 -9.30 -11.29 8.42
N SER A 342 -10.58 -11.37 8.79
CA SER A 342 -11.25 -12.64 9.09
C SER A 342 -11.25 -13.61 7.91
N GLU A 343 -11.21 -14.91 8.19
CA GLU A 343 -11.31 -15.96 7.16
C GLU A 343 -12.62 -15.86 6.35
N GLY A 344 -13.70 -15.36 6.95
CA GLY A 344 -14.95 -15.07 6.25
C GLY A 344 -14.76 -13.98 5.19
N ARG A 345 -14.11 -12.87 5.56
CA ARG A 345 -13.82 -11.79 4.61
C ARG A 345 -12.87 -12.24 3.50
N LYS A 346 -11.86 -13.06 3.82
CA LYS A 346 -10.99 -13.67 2.79
C LYS A 346 -11.79 -14.51 1.80
N ALA A 347 -12.70 -15.34 2.28
CA ALA A 347 -13.54 -16.18 1.41
C ALA A 347 -14.42 -15.35 0.47
N GLU A 348 -15.02 -14.26 0.96
CA GLU A 348 -15.79 -13.33 0.14
C GLU A 348 -14.95 -12.69 -0.97
N ILE A 349 -13.76 -12.19 -0.63
CA ILE A 349 -12.87 -11.52 -1.59
C ILE A 349 -12.36 -12.53 -2.64
N LEU A 350 -12.00 -13.75 -2.24
CA LEU A 350 -11.59 -14.81 -3.16
C LEU A 350 -12.71 -15.22 -4.13
N ALA A 351 -13.95 -15.34 -3.64
CA ALA A 351 -15.09 -15.63 -4.50
C ALA A 351 -15.37 -14.50 -5.52
N LYS A 352 -15.21 -13.25 -5.10
CA LYS A 352 -15.29 -12.08 -6.00
C LYS A 352 -14.18 -12.11 -7.05
N LEU A 353 -12.95 -12.45 -6.66
CA LEU A 353 -11.82 -12.60 -7.57
C LEU A 353 -12.09 -13.67 -8.64
N GLU A 354 -12.52 -14.87 -8.22
CA GLU A 354 -12.88 -15.96 -9.12
C GLU A 354 -13.94 -15.52 -10.14
N THR A 355 -15.01 -14.88 -9.66
CA THR A 355 -16.10 -14.36 -10.51
C THR A 355 -15.58 -13.37 -11.56
N VAL A 356 -14.77 -12.39 -11.15
CA VAL A 356 -14.20 -11.36 -12.05
C VAL A 356 -13.32 -12.01 -13.12
N VAL A 357 -12.47 -12.96 -12.75
CA VAL A 357 -11.55 -13.65 -13.65
C VAL A 357 -12.31 -14.54 -14.65
N GLU A 358 -13.32 -15.27 -14.20
CA GLU A 358 -14.16 -16.09 -15.07
C GLU A 358 -14.90 -15.23 -16.11
N ASP A 359 -15.52 -14.15 -15.67
CA ASP A 359 -16.29 -13.26 -16.54
C ASP A 359 -15.38 -12.58 -17.58
N TRP A 360 -14.16 -12.21 -17.17
CA TRP A 360 -13.15 -11.69 -18.07
C TRP A 360 -12.77 -12.71 -19.15
N LYS A 361 -12.49 -13.96 -18.77
CA LYS A 361 -12.16 -15.05 -19.69
C LYS A 361 -13.31 -15.36 -20.65
N LYS A 362 -14.56 -15.42 -20.16
CA LYS A 362 -15.77 -15.63 -20.99
C LYS A 362 -15.96 -14.52 -22.03
N LYS A 363 -15.75 -13.25 -21.65
CA LYS A 363 -15.83 -12.10 -22.56
C LYS A 363 -14.80 -12.18 -23.68
N LYS A 364 -13.53 -12.53 -23.37
CA LYS A 364 -12.48 -12.68 -24.40
C LYS A 364 -12.77 -13.83 -25.37
N THR A 365 -13.20 -14.99 -24.89
CA THR A 365 -13.54 -16.14 -25.75
C THR A 365 -14.69 -15.83 -26.72
N SER A 366 -15.72 -15.13 -26.24
CA SER A 366 -16.89 -14.73 -27.05
C SER A 366 -16.53 -13.71 -28.14
N GLN A 367 -15.51 -12.88 -27.90
CA GLN A 367 -14.98 -11.92 -28.89
C GLN A 367 -14.06 -12.58 -29.94
N GLN A 368 -13.33 -13.64 -29.55
CA GLN A 368 -12.52 -14.42 -30.49
C GLN A 368 -13.37 -15.28 -31.42
N SER A 369 -14.46 -15.88 -30.93
CA SER A 369 -15.37 -16.69 -31.75
C SER A 369 -16.17 -15.86 -32.77
N SER A 370 -16.53 -14.61 -32.42
CA SER A 370 -17.24 -13.69 -33.32
C SER A 370 -16.35 -13.04 -34.39
N SER A 371 -15.04 -12.91 -34.15
CA SER A 371 -14.07 -12.39 -35.13
C SER A 371 -13.50 -13.46 -36.08
N GLY A 372 -13.55 -14.75 -35.72
CA GLY A 372 -13.12 -15.87 -36.56
C GLY A 372 -14.12 -16.33 -37.63
N GLY A 373 -15.38 -15.90 -37.56
CA GLY A 373 -16.46 -16.34 -38.48
C GLY A 373 -16.49 -15.64 -39.85
N ALA A 374 -15.62 -14.66 -40.11
CA ALA A 374 -15.68 -13.82 -41.32
C ALA A 374 -14.72 -14.22 -42.46
N ARG A 375 -14.12 -15.41 -42.41
CA ARG A 375 -13.36 -15.98 -43.55
C ARG A 375 -13.79 -17.41 -43.80
N ILE A 376 -14.69 -17.58 -44.78
CA ILE A 376 -14.70 -18.61 -45.85
C ILE A 376 -16.06 -18.44 -46.53
N GLN A 377 -16.13 -17.54 -47.52
CA GLN A 377 -16.99 -17.73 -48.71
C GLN A 377 -16.33 -16.97 -49.86
N SER A 378 -15.36 -17.62 -50.49
CA SER A 378 -15.02 -17.33 -51.88
C SER A 378 -14.99 -18.63 -52.66
N SER A 379 -15.60 -18.56 -53.85
CA SER A 379 -15.48 -19.44 -55.01
C SER A 379 -16.08 -20.85 -54.95
N SER A 380 -17.25 -20.99 -55.57
CA SER A 380 -17.45 -22.02 -56.60
C SER A 380 -18.26 -21.42 -57.75
N SER A 381 -17.56 -21.13 -58.83
CA SER A 381 -18.03 -20.76 -60.15
C SER A 381 -18.75 -21.91 -60.85
N SER A 382 -19.83 -21.60 -61.58
CA SER A 382 -20.19 -22.14 -62.91
C SER A 382 -21.23 -21.24 -63.54
#